data_AF-A0A976E1U4-F1
#
_entry.id   AF-A0A976E1U4-F1
#
_cell.length_a   1.000
_cell.length_b   1.000
_cell.length_c   1.000
_cell.angle_alpha   90.00
_cell.angle_beta   90.00
_cell.angle_gamma   90.00
#
_symmetry.space_group_name_H-M   'P 1'
#
loop_
_entity.id
_entity.type
_entity.pdbx_description
1 polymer ?
#
loop_
_entity_poly.entity_id
_entity_poly.type
_entity_poly.pdbx_seq_one_letter_code
_entity_poly.pdbx_strand_id
1 'polypeptide(L)' 'AWVGAMPAEEPYATISLIASAYWFAYFLVILPLLGVIEKPLAQPATIEEDFNAHYGSKPAQGYAAQPAE' A
#
# COMPACT_ATOMS: atom_id res chain seq x y z
N ALA A 1 2.65 -9.73 -15.45
CA ALA A 1 3.64 -9.53 -16.51
C ALA A 1 4.36 -10.84 -16.86
N TRP A 2 4.97 -11.53 -15.90
CA TRP A 2 5.78 -12.74 -16.14
C TRP A 2 5.05 -13.87 -16.90
N VAL A 3 3.89 -14.35 -16.40
CA VAL A 3 3.15 -15.45 -17.08
C VAL A 3 2.65 -15.10 -18.48
N GLY A 4 2.47 -13.81 -18.79
CA GLY A 4 2.06 -13.36 -20.12
C GLY A 4 3.16 -13.49 -21.17
N ALA A 5 4.41 -13.74 -20.75
CA ALA A 5 5.55 -14.01 -21.63
C ALA A 5 5.87 -15.52 -21.75
N MET A 6 5.08 -16.39 -21.10
CA MET A 6 5.29 -17.83 -21.12
C MET A 6 4.37 -18.52 -22.15
N PRO A 7 4.72 -19.74 -22.61
CA PRO A 7 3.84 -20.50 -23.49
C PRO A 7 2.49 -20.79 -22.83
N ALA A 8 1.44 -20.94 -23.65
CA ALA A 8 0.09 -21.26 -23.21
C ALA A 8 -0.06 -22.76 -22.87
N GLU A 9 0.82 -23.25 -21.99
CA GLU A 9 0.88 -24.63 -21.52
C GLU A 9 1.04 -24.68 -20.00
N GLU A 10 0.90 -25.88 -19.43
CA GLU A 10 1.08 -26.05 -17.99
C GLU A 10 2.56 -25.92 -17.59
N PRO A 11 2.87 -25.30 -16.43
CA PRO A 11 1.92 -24.86 -15.40
C PRO A 11 1.40 -23.41 -15.57
N TYR A 12 1.84 -22.70 -16.61
CA TYR A 12 1.60 -21.26 -16.77
C TYR A 12 0.15 -20.92 -17.03
N ALA A 13 -0.59 -21.80 -17.71
CA ALA A 13 -2.03 -21.67 -17.90
C ALA A 13 -2.78 -21.65 -16.55
N THR A 14 -2.51 -22.61 -15.67
CA THR A 14 -3.09 -22.63 -14.32
C THR A 14 -2.69 -21.41 -13.49
N ILE A 15 -1.40 -21.01 -13.52
CA ILE A 15 -0.93 -19.83 -12.78
C ILE A 15 -1.62 -18.56 -13.28
N SER A 16 -1.81 -18.44 -14.60
CA SER A 16 -2.51 -17.29 -15.20
C SER A 16 -3.96 -17.22 -14.74
N LEU A 17 -4.67 -18.36 -14.71
CA LEU A 17 -6.04 -18.43 -14.22
C LEU A 17 -6.14 -17.99 -12.76
N ILE A 18 -5.27 -18.49 -11.89
CA ILE A 18 -5.24 -18.13 -10.47
C ILE A 18 -4.92 -16.64 -10.30
N ALA A 19 -3.93 -16.12 -11.03
CA ALA A 19 -3.55 -14.71 -10.95
C ALA A 19 -4.70 -13.79 -11.39
N SER A 20 -5.38 -14.11 -12.48
CA SER A 20 -6.56 -13.37 -12.94
C SER A 20 -7.71 -13.45 -11.95
N ALA A 21 -8.01 -14.64 -11.42
CA ALA A 21 -9.04 -14.82 -10.42
C ALA A 21 -8.75 -14.00 -9.15
N TYR A 22 -7.49 -14.05 -8.67
CA TYR A 22 -7.05 -13.29 -7.50
C TYR A 22 -7.15 -11.78 -7.72
N TRP A 23 -6.79 -11.29 -8.91
CA TRP A 23 -6.91 -9.87 -9.25
C TRP A 23 -8.34 -9.36 -9.10
N PHE A 24 -9.31 -10.04 -9.71
CA PHE A 24 -10.72 -9.65 -9.58
C PHE A 24 -11.27 -9.89 -8.18
N ALA A 25 -10.92 -11.00 -7.53
CA ALA A 25 -11.31 -11.29 -6.16
C ALA A 25 -10.85 -10.18 -5.20
N TYR A 26 -9.65 -9.62 -5.39
CA TYR A 26 -9.13 -8.55 -4.56
C TYR A 26 -10.07 -7.33 -4.53
N PHE A 27 -10.48 -6.83 -5.69
CA PHE A 27 -11.34 -5.63 -5.79
C PHE A 27 -12.81 -5.92 -5.54
N LEU A 28 -13.33 -7.04 -6.04
CA LEU A 28 -14.76 -7.32 -6.01
C LEU A 28 -15.22 -8.02 -4.72
N VAL A 29 -14.29 -8.65 -3.99
CA VAL A 29 -14.62 -9.46 -2.81
C VAL A 29 -13.78 -9.06 -1.60
N ILE A 30 -12.45 -9.10 -1.68
CA ILE A 30 -11.57 -8.91 -0.51
C ILE A 30 -11.67 -7.49 0.04
N LEU A 31 -11.52 -6.45 -0.79
CA LEU A 31 -11.61 -5.06 -0.33
C LEU A 31 -12.98 -4.69 0.25
N PRO A 32 -14.13 -5.03 -0.37
CA PRO A 32 -15.44 -4.80 0.22
C PRO A 32 -15.63 -5.51 1.57
N LEU A 33 -15.14 -6.75 1.70
CA LEU A 33 -15.21 -7.49 2.95
C LEU A 33 -14.32 -6.86 4.02
N LEU A 34 -13.05 -6.57 3.72
CA LEU A 34 -12.13 -5.89 4.64
C LEU A 34 -12.68 -4.54 5.10
N GLY A 35 -13.29 -3.76 4.21
CA GLY A 35 -13.94 -2.50 4.57
C GLY A 35 -15.07 -2.64 5.60
N VAL A 36 -15.65 -3.84 5.75
CA VAL A 36 -16.70 -4.13 6.76
C VAL A 36 -16.15 -4.81 8.00
N ILE A 37 -15.17 -5.72 7.85
CA ILE A 37 -14.71 -6.60 8.94
C ILE A 37 -13.44 -6.10 9.64
N GLU A 38 -12.64 -5.27 8.99
CA GLU A 38 -11.36 -4.81 9.54
C GLU A 38 -11.61 -3.82 10.70
N LYS A 39 -10.81 -3.96 11.75
CA LYS A 39 -10.73 -2.98 12.85
C LYS A 39 -9.46 -2.17 12.66
N PRO A 40 -9.52 -0.97 12.06
CA PRO A 40 -8.33 -0.16 11.84
C PRO A 40 -7.77 0.32 13.18
N LEU A 41 -6.45 0.51 13.21
CA LEU A 41 -5.81 1.24 14.30
C LEU A 41 -6.27 2.70 14.27
N ALA A 42 -6.27 3.35 15.44
CA ALA A 42 -6.58 4.77 15.52
C ALA A 42 -5.55 5.57 14.71
N GLN A 43 -6.03 6.45 13.84
CA GLN A 43 -5.17 7.40 13.14
C GLN A 43 -4.77 8.53 14.10
N PRO A 44 -3.56 9.10 13.95
CA PRO A 44 -3.15 10.27 14.71
C PRO A 44 -4.14 11.43 14.46
N ALA A 45 -4.37 12.27 15.47
CA ALA A 45 -5.34 13.36 15.36
C ALA A 45 -4.86 14.47 14.41
N THR A 46 -3.54 14.63 14.29
CA THR A 46 -2.93 15.61 13.39
C THR A 46 -1.65 15.07 12.76
N ILE A 47 -1.26 15.67 11.64
CA ILE A 47 0.03 15.39 10.98
C ILE A 47 1.20 15.79 11.89
N GLU A 48 1.06 16.85 12.68
CA GLU A 48 2.09 17.31 13.60
C GLU A 48 2.33 16.31 14.75
N GLU A 49 1.25 15.74 15.29
CA GLU A 49 1.33 14.67 16.29
C GLU A 49 2.08 13.45 15.73
N ASP A 50 1.72 13.01 14.53
CA ASP A 50 2.40 11.91 13.83
C ASP A 50 3.88 12.23 13.58
N PHE A 51 4.18 13.44 13.09
CA PHE A 51 5.55 13.89 12.83
C PHE A 51 6.39 13.92 14.11
N ASN A 52 5.88 14.47 15.20
CA ASN A 52 6.59 14.53 16.48
C ASN A 52 6.82 13.13 17.07
N ALA A 53 5.86 12.21 16.94
CA ALA A 53 6.02 10.82 17.39
C ALA A 53 7.11 10.09 16.61
N HIS A 54 7.24 10.32 15.30
CA HIS A 54 8.22 9.65 14.44
C HIS A 54 9.60 10.35 14.41
N TYR A 55 9.66 11.67 14.62
CA TYR A 55 10.86 12.48 14.37
C TYR A 55 11.27 13.42 15.51
N GLY A 56 10.47 13.57 16.59
CA GLY A 56 10.58 14.61 17.61
C GLY A 56 11.77 14.56 18.58
N SER A 57 12.85 13.85 18.24
CA SER A 57 14.07 13.79 19.05
C SER A 57 15.37 13.81 18.22
N LYS A 58 15.38 14.57 17.12
CA LYS A 58 16.64 15.06 16.55
C LYS A 58 16.88 16.50 17.01
N PRO A 59 18.06 16.85 17.59
CA PRO A 59 18.40 18.24 17.84
C PRO A 59 18.29 18.99 16.50
N ALA A 60 17.64 20.15 16.53
CA ALA A 60 17.35 20.95 15.36
C ALA A 60 18.63 21.22 14.52
N GLN A 61 18.84 20.44 13.46
CA GLN A 61 19.56 20.94 12.31
C GLN A 61 18.59 21.87 11.61
N GLY A 62 18.69 23.15 11.94
CA GLY A 62 17.85 24.20 11.38
C GLY A 62 17.87 24.15 9.86
N TYR A 63 16.74 23.76 9.27
CA TYR A 63 16.47 24.06 7.87
C TYR A 63 16.18 25.56 7.82
N ALA A 64 17.21 26.35 7.52
CA ALA A 64 17.02 27.75 7.16
C ALA A 64 16.07 27.80 5.96
N ALA A 65 14.95 28.50 6.09
CA ALA A 65 14.08 28.77 4.95
C ALA A 65 14.88 29.59 3.94
N GLN A 66 15.23 28.99 2.79
CA GLN A 66 15.74 29.78 1.67
C GLN A 66 14.61 30.71 1.19
N PRO A 67 14.85 32.02 1.08
CA PRO A 67 13.91 32.93 0.43
C PRO A 67 13.65 32.44 -0.99
N ALA A 68 12.38 32.48 -1.41
CA ALA A 68 12.04 32.26 -2.80
C ALA A 68 12.54 33.46 -3.62
N GLU A 69 13.53 33.23 -4.48
CA GLU A 69 13.85 34.06 -5.64
C GLU A 69 13.41 33.33 -6.92
#